data_AF-A0A1G6R7W2-F1
#
_entry.id   AF-A0A1G6R7W2-F1
#
_cell.length_a   1.000
_cell.length_b   1.000
_cell.length_c   1.000
_cell.angle_alpha   90.00
_cell.angle_beta   90.00
_cell.angle_gamma   90.00
#
_symmetry.space_group_name_H-M   'P 1'
#
loop_
_entity.id
_entity.type
_entity.pdbx_description
1 polymer ?
#
loop_
_entity_poly.entity_id
_entity_poly.type
_entity_poly.pdbx_seq_one_letter_code
_entity_poly.pdbx_strand_id
1 'polypeptide(L)'
;MMTTLGYYFLFLANSFKETLERLRLFPTSSNHYLHLNFNSSCPITNNNIAKTQNNINFDYAVNLLYIEEEDRIIRGIHDIYGKLYDEIGFSHTISNPARNRKTSNTLKEIVLARIANPESKRASVSDLEESFGIKLDLNAVYRMMDKITDKSIEKLNELVYKNTKSLFRDKIDVIYFDATTLYFESFTEDEFKKNGIHTNMPISGKLKNLLELQNMT
;
A
#
# COMPACT_ATOMS: atom_id res chain seq x y z
N MET A 1 -1.30 -14.09 29.95
CA MET A 1 -0.52 -15.27 29.56
C MET A 1 -0.09 -15.09 28.11
N MET A 2 0.96 -14.29 27.87
CA MET A 2 1.48 -14.03 26.52
C MET A 2 2.32 -15.24 26.10
N THR A 3 1.90 -15.91 25.03
CA THR A 3 2.53 -17.12 24.52
C THR A 3 3.88 -16.79 23.88
N THR A 4 4.80 -17.74 24.00
CA THR A 4 6.20 -17.73 23.55
C THR A 4 6.40 -17.39 22.07
N LEU A 5 5.35 -17.41 21.23
CA LEU A 5 5.41 -16.96 19.83
C LEU A 5 5.64 -15.46 19.66
N GLY A 6 5.15 -14.63 20.60
CA GLY A 6 5.25 -13.17 20.48
C GLY A 6 6.69 -12.66 20.57
N TYR A 7 7.54 -13.32 21.36
CA TYR A 7 8.93 -12.93 21.53
C TYR A 7 9.79 -13.26 20.30
N TYR A 8 9.51 -14.35 19.60
CA TYR A 8 10.23 -14.69 18.37
C TYR A 8 9.88 -13.76 17.21
N PHE A 9 8.61 -13.33 17.11
CA PHE A 9 8.21 -12.36 16.09
C PHE A 9 8.84 -10.98 16.34
N LEU A 10 8.84 -10.51 17.59
CA LEU A 10 9.46 -9.23 17.95
C LEU A 10 10.98 -9.24 17.78
N PHE A 11 11.64 -10.37 18.07
CA PHE A 11 13.08 -10.53 17.88
C PHE A 11 13.47 -10.59 16.39
N LEU A 12 12.67 -11.28 15.56
CA LEU A 12 12.89 -11.32 14.11
C LEU A 12 12.68 -9.95 13.46
N ALA A 13 11.62 -9.23 13.86
CA ALA A 13 11.33 -7.88 13.37
C ALA A 13 12.46 -6.89 13.73
N ASN A 14 13.00 -6.99 14.95
CA ASN A 14 14.13 -6.14 15.38
C ASN A 14 15.42 -6.47 14.64
N SER A 15 15.74 -7.76 14.43
CA SER A 15 16.93 -8.16 13.67
C SER A 15 16.85 -7.74 12.20
N PHE A 16 15.66 -7.84 11.59
CA PHE A 16 15.43 -7.39 10.22
C PHE A 16 15.53 -5.87 10.07
N LYS A 17 14.98 -5.11 11.03
CA LYS A 17 15.11 -3.65 11.10
C LYS A 17 16.58 -3.22 11.21
N GLU A 18 17.35 -3.86 12.08
CA GLU A 18 18.77 -3.58 12.29
C GLU A 18 19.63 -3.90 11.06
N THR A 19 19.24 -4.94 10.30
CA THR A 19 19.89 -5.30 9.03
C THR A 19 19.60 -4.28 7.92
N LEU A 20 18.38 -3.72 7.88
CA LEU A 20 17.98 -2.70 6.90
C LEU A 20 18.57 -1.32 7.21
N GLU A 21 18.70 -0.95 8.50
CA GLU A 21 19.35 0.29 8.92
C GLU A 21 20.86 0.32 8.57
N ARG A 22 21.54 -0.83 8.63
CA ARG A 22 22.94 -0.98 8.18
C ARG A 22 23.14 -0.77 6.68
N LEU A 23 22.12 -1.05 5.87
CA LEU A 23 22.16 -0.90 4.42
C LEU A 23 21.80 0.52 3.93
N ARG A 24 21.46 1.46 4.83
CA ARG A 24 21.00 2.83 4.51
C ARG A 24 19.89 2.88 3.44
N LEU A 25 19.05 1.83 3.36
CA LEU A 25 18.00 1.70 2.35
C LEU A 25 16.69 2.42 2.72
N PHE A 26 16.62 3.03 3.91
CA PHE A 26 15.54 3.92 4.32
C PHE A 26 16.10 5.13 5.08
N PRO A 27 15.64 6.36 4.84
CA PRO A 27 15.82 7.44 5.79
C PRO A 27 15.06 7.05 7.07
N THR A 28 15.78 6.95 8.18
CA THR A 28 15.14 6.81 9.49
C THR A 28 14.25 8.02 9.69
N SER A 29 12.95 7.80 9.90
CA SER A 29 12.09 8.80 10.51
C SER A 29 12.56 8.99 11.95
N SER A 30 13.64 9.75 12.13
CA SER A 30 14.13 10.15 13.43
C SER A 30 13.14 11.15 14.00
N ASN A 31 12.31 10.64 14.91
CA ASN A 31 11.84 11.26 16.14
C ASN A 31 11.74 12.78 16.12
N HIS A 32 10.48 13.22 16.18
CA HIS A 32 10.03 14.43 16.82
C HIS A 32 10.96 14.90 17.95
N TYR A 33 11.66 16.00 17.72
CA TYR A 33 12.04 16.94 18.77
C TYR A 33 11.87 18.35 18.21
N LEU A 34 10.65 18.89 18.31
CA LEU A 34 10.45 20.33 18.42
C LEU A 34 9.66 20.59 19.70
N HIS A 35 10.37 20.57 20.82
CA HIS A 35 9.95 21.31 22.00
C HIS A 35 10.89 22.48 22.17
N LEU A 36 10.50 23.65 21.68
CA LEU A 36 10.96 24.93 22.21
C LEU A 36 9.75 25.84 22.38
N ASN A 37 9.03 25.61 23.47
CA ASN A 37 8.23 26.65 24.09
C ASN A 37 9.19 27.64 24.75
N PHE A 38 9.20 28.88 24.26
CA PHE A 38 9.64 30.02 25.06
C PHE A 38 8.53 31.06 25.10
N ASN A 39 7.57 30.81 25.98
CA ASN A 39 6.82 31.89 26.62
C ASN A 39 7.67 32.41 27.78
N SER A 40 8.31 33.56 27.59
CA SER A 40 8.71 34.42 28.70
C SER A 40 8.64 35.88 28.26
N SER A 41 7.48 36.47 28.49
CA SER A 41 7.37 37.87 28.89
C SER A 41 8.38 38.15 30.02
N CYS A 42 9.41 38.96 29.76
CA CYS A 42 10.05 39.89 30.70
C CYS A 42 11.26 40.60 30.05
N PRO A 43 11.45 41.92 30.28
CA PRO A 43 12.63 42.64 29.84
C PRO A 43 13.77 42.45 30.86
N ILE A 44 14.93 41.96 30.44
CA ILE A 44 16.13 41.92 31.29
C ILE A 44 17.28 42.65 30.59
N THR A 45 17.68 43.73 31.24
CA THR A 45 18.77 44.65 30.94
C THR A 45 20.15 44.01 31.19
N ASN A 46 21.04 44.25 30.23
CA ASN A 46 22.50 44.45 30.34
C ASN A 46 23.44 43.42 31.02
N ASN A 47 24.49 43.15 30.23
CA ASN A 47 25.90 42.94 30.59
C ASN A 47 26.46 41.51 30.65
N ASN A 48 27.27 41.23 29.63
CA ASN A 48 28.48 40.41 29.66
C ASN A 48 28.36 38.99 30.20
N ILE A 49 27.94 38.07 29.32
CA ILE A 49 28.32 36.66 29.41
C ILE A 49 29.35 36.39 28.31
N ALA A 50 30.48 35.88 28.76
CA ALA A 50 31.70 35.71 28.02
C ALA A 50 31.54 34.86 26.75
N LYS A 51 32.28 35.32 25.73
CA LYS A 51 33.00 34.52 24.71
C LYS A 51 32.94 33.01 24.97
N THR A 52 32.07 32.31 24.26
CA THR A 52 32.32 31.02 23.56
C THR A 52 30.98 30.60 22.96
N GLN A 53 30.66 31.10 21.76
CA GLN A 53 29.76 30.41 20.84
C GLN A 53 30.35 30.54 19.44
N ASN A 54 31.21 29.56 19.15
CA ASN A 54 31.34 28.87 17.88
C ASN A 54 31.12 29.73 16.64
N ASN A 55 32.25 30.29 16.22
CA ASN A 55 32.49 30.84 14.90
C ASN A 55 32.40 29.71 13.85
N ILE A 56 31.19 29.22 13.59
CA ILE A 56 30.83 28.55 12.33
C ILE A 56 29.94 29.50 11.55
N ASN A 57 30.42 30.73 11.37
CA ASN A 57 29.88 31.62 10.37
C ASN A 57 30.33 31.08 9.01
N PHE A 58 29.64 30.03 8.54
CA PHE A 58 29.75 29.65 7.16
C PHE A 58 29.16 30.81 6.35
N ASP A 59 29.99 31.33 5.45
CA ASP A 59 29.71 32.42 4.50
C ASP A 59 28.69 31.97 3.44
N TYR A 60 27.51 31.53 3.90
CA TYR A 60 26.40 31.23 3.02
C TYR A 60 25.67 32.53 2.72
N ALA A 61 25.49 32.82 1.43
CA ALA A 61 24.69 33.95 0.95
C ALA A 61 23.20 33.86 1.34
N VAL A 62 22.80 32.81 2.06
CA VAL A 62 21.42 32.51 2.45
C VAL A 62 21.38 32.25 3.94
N ASN A 63 20.51 32.96 4.66
CA ASN A 63 20.31 32.75 6.08
C ASN A 63 19.42 31.52 6.30
N LEU A 64 20.02 30.45 6.83
CA LEU A 64 19.36 29.17 7.09
C LEU A 64 18.24 29.26 8.13
N LEU A 65 18.20 30.32 8.96
CA LEU A 65 17.14 30.53 9.94
C LEU A 65 15.80 30.93 9.31
N TYR A 66 15.79 31.32 8.03
CA TYR A 66 14.57 31.71 7.30
C TYR A 66 14.11 30.66 6.28
N ILE A 67 14.63 29.43 6.36
CA ILE A 67 14.18 28.35 5.47
C ILE A 67 12.88 27.77 6.01
N GLU A 68 11.83 27.82 5.20
CA GLU A 68 10.56 27.12 5.43
C GLU A 68 10.49 25.88 4.52
N GLU A 69 10.02 24.75 5.05
CA GLU A 69 9.80 23.54 4.26
C GLU A 69 8.51 23.73 3.44
N GLU A 70 8.64 23.82 2.11
CA GLU A 70 7.49 23.97 1.22
C GLU A 70 6.70 22.66 1.06
N ASP A 71 7.40 21.53 0.87
CA ASP A 71 6.78 20.22 0.64
C ASP A 71 7.74 19.06 0.92
N ARG A 72 7.19 17.89 1.28
CA ARG A 72 7.92 16.65 1.53
C ARG A 72 7.35 15.50 0.70
N ILE A 73 8.05 15.15 -0.38
CA ILE A 73 7.62 14.11 -1.30
C ILE A 73 8.52 12.87 -1.21
N ILE A 74 7.89 11.71 -1.02
CA ILE A 74 8.53 10.39 -1.09
C ILE A 74 8.42 9.88 -2.54
N ARG A 75 9.55 9.58 -3.20
CA ARG A 75 9.58 9.01 -4.57
C ARG A 75 9.98 7.54 -4.64
N GLY A 76 10.67 7.03 -3.61
CA GLY A 76 11.30 5.71 -3.66
C GLY A 76 10.34 4.55 -3.93
N ILE A 77 9.09 4.64 -3.42
CA ILE A 77 8.11 3.58 -3.67
C ILE A 77 7.68 3.52 -5.14
N HIS A 78 7.49 4.67 -5.79
CA HIS A 78 7.15 4.76 -7.20
C HIS A 78 8.31 4.32 -8.09
N ASP A 79 9.55 4.63 -7.69
CA ASP A 79 10.73 4.24 -8.46
C ASP A 79 10.98 2.73 -8.48
N ILE A 80 10.72 2.05 -7.36
CA ILE A 80 10.95 0.60 -7.23
C ILE A 80 9.70 -0.19 -7.59
N TYR A 81 8.61 0.01 -6.84
CA TYR A 81 7.37 -0.74 -7.06
C TYR A 81 6.62 -0.29 -8.30
N GLY A 82 6.78 0.96 -8.73
CA GLY A 82 6.21 1.41 -10.00
C GLY A 82 6.87 0.76 -11.21
N LYS A 83 8.18 0.49 -11.18
CA LYS A 83 8.86 -0.32 -12.21
C LYS A 83 8.44 -1.77 -12.15
N LEU A 84 8.43 -2.35 -10.94
CA LEU A 84 7.97 -3.73 -10.74
C LEU A 84 6.54 -3.94 -11.25
N TYR A 85 5.64 -2.98 -11.00
CA TYR A 85 4.27 -3.00 -11.51
C TYR A 85 4.22 -3.11 -13.04
N ASP A 86 5.09 -2.36 -13.73
CA ASP A 86 5.18 -2.39 -15.19
C ASP A 86 5.83 -3.69 -15.70
N GLU A 87 6.89 -4.18 -15.03
CA GLU A 87 7.60 -5.42 -15.37
C GLU A 87 6.73 -6.67 -15.23
N ILE A 88 5.91 -6.74 -14.17
CA ILE A 88 4.93 -7.82 -13.99
C ILE A 88 3.84 -7.77 -15.08
N GLY A 89 3.63 -6.60 -15.69
CA GLY A 89 2.67 -6.39 -16.79
C GLY A 89 1.30 -5.91 -16.34
N PHE A 90 1.15 -5.41 -15.10
CA PHE A 90 -0.14 -4.97 -14.57
C PHE A 90 -0.72 -3.76 -15.30
N SER A 91 0.12 -2.95 -15.94
CA SER A 91 -0.26 -1.81 -16.78
C SER A 91 -1.21 -2.18 -17.94
N HIS A 92 -1.17 -3.43 -18.41
CA HIS A 92 -1.95 -3.94 -19.53
C HIS A 92 -3.18 -4.77 -19.13
N THR A 93 -3.56 -4.73 -17.85
CA THR A 93 -4.66 -5.53 -17.31
C THR A 93 -6.03 -5.01 -17.73
N ILE A 94 -6.21 -3.69 -17.70
CA ILE A 94 -7.48 -3.05 -18.07
C ILE A 94 -7.70 -3.19 -19.58
N SER A 95 -8.94 -3.45 -19.99
CA SER A 95 -9.29 -3.58 -21.40
C SER A 95 -8.95 -2.30 -22.17
N ASN A 96 -8.30 -2.47 -23.32
CA ASN A 96 -7.88 -1.38 -24.19
C ASN A 96 -7.11 -0.23 -23.47
N PRO A 97 -5.91 -0.51 -22.91
CA PRO A 97 -5.17 0.45 -22.06
C PRO A 97 -4.91 1.80 -22.74
N ALA A 98 -4.72 1.81 -24.07
CA ALA A 98 -4.49 3.04 -24.83
C ALA A 98 -5.67 4.03 -24.72
N ARG A 99 -6.91 3.51 -24.72
CA ARG A 99 -8.13 4.33 -24.53
C ARG A 99 -8.41 4.63 -23.07
N ASN A 100 -7.91 3.79 -22.16
CA ASN A 100 -8.17 3.86 -20.72
C ASN A 100 -6.93 4.27 -19.92
N ARG A 101 -6.04 5.10 -20.50
CA ARG A 101 -4.75 5.47 -19.88
C ARG A 101 -4.93 6.05 -18.48
N LYS A 102 -5.91 6.93 -18.29
CA LYS A 102 -6.22 7.53 -16.98
C LYS A 102 -6.61 6.46 -15.96
N THR A 103 -7.49 5.53 -16.35
CA THR A 103 -7.92 4.41 -15.51
C THR A 103 -6.75 3.49 -15.13
N SER A 104 -5.89 3.13 -16.08
CA SER A 104 -4.70 2.32 -15.80
C SER A 104 -3.75 3.04 -14.85
N ASN A 105 -3.56 4.35 -15.01
CA ASN A 105 -2.73 5.13 -14.09
C ASN A 105 -3.36 5.20 -12.69
N THR A 106 -4.67 5.46 -12.60
CA THR A 106 -5.40 5.44 -11.32
C THR A 106 -5.27 4.10 -10.60
N LEU A 107 -5.35 2.98 -11.32
CA LEU A 107 -5.12 1.65 -10.74
C LEU A 107 -3.68 1.53 -10.20
N LYS A 108 -2.68 1.93 -10.98
CA LYS A 108 -1.27 1.91 -10.56
C LYS A 108 -1.05 2.72 -9.28
N GLU A 109 -1.49 3.97 -9.25
CA GLU A 109 -1.32 4.83 -8.07
C GLU A 109 -1.98 4.25 -6.82
N ILE A 110 -3.21 3.73 -6.94
CA ILE A 110 -3.91 3.12 -5.82
C ILE A 110 -3.22 1.84 -5.34
N VAL A 111 -2.70 1.03 -6.25
CA VAL A 111 -1.93 -0.16 -5.87
C VAL A 111 -0.66 0.23 -5.12
N LEU A 112 0.10 1.21 -5.61
CA LEU A 112 1.33 1.69 -4.96
C LEU A 112 1.03 2.28 -3.58
N ALA A 113 0.00 3.12 -3.47
CA ALA A 113 -0.44 3.67 -2.19
C ALA A 113 -0.80 2.57 -1.17
N ARG A 114 -1.51 1.52 -1.62
CA ARG A 114 -1.95 0.42 -0.75
C ARG A 114 -0.82 -0.53 -0.37
N ILE A 115 0.25 -0.60 -1.17
CA ILE A 115 1.50 -1.29 -0.81
C ILE A 115 2.25 -0.48 0.25
N ALA A 116 2.27 0.85 0.14
CA ALA A 116 2.87 1.73 1.15
C ALA A 116 2.12 1.64 2.47
N ASN A 117 0.83 1.95 2.43
CA ASN A 117 -0.06 2.08 3.57
C ASN A 117 -1.42 1.44 3.22
N PRO A 118 -1.74 0.25 3.78
CA PRO A 118 -2.95 -0.49 3.43
C PRO A 118 -4.22 0.12 4.05
N GLU A 119 -4.63 1.27 3.55
CA GLU A 119 -5.73 2.08 4.12
C GLU A 119 -7.01 2.08 3.27
N SER A 120 -8.06 2.76 3.74
CA SER A 120 -9.29 2.94 2.97
C SER A 120 -9.06 3.69 1.64
N LYS A 121 -9.97 3.56 0.66
CA LYS A 121 -9.85 4.23 -0.66
C LYS A 121 -9.65 5.74 -0.54
N ARG A 122 -10.39 6.37 0.38
CA ARG A 122 -10.29 7.81 0.64
C ARG A 122 -8.95 8.17 1.25
N ALA A 123 -8.51 7.38 2.24
CA ALA A 123 -7.24 7.59 2.91
C ALA A 123 -6.06 7.40 1.96
N SER A 124 -6.07 6.37 1.11
CA SER A 124 -5.06 6.19 0.06
C SER A 124 -5.00 7.35 -0.94
N VAL A 125 -6.13 8.00 -1.26
CA VAL A 125 -6.13 9.20 -2.11
C VAL A 125 -5.52 10.39 -1.38
N SER A 126 -5.79 10.55 -0.09
CA SER A 126 -5.17 11.60 0.75
C SER A 126 -3.67 11.40 0.86
N ASP A 127 -3.23 10.17 1.13
CA ASP A 127 -1.81 9.80 1.27
C ASP A 127 -1.04 9.97 -0.05
N LEU A 128 -1.69 9.69 -1.19
CA LEU A 128 -1.13 10.00 -2.52
C LEU A 128 -0.78 11.48 -2.67
N GLU A 129 -1.62 12.39 -2.18
CA GLU A 129 -1.36 13.82 -2.27
C GLU A 129 -0.30 14.26 -1.24
N GLU A 130 -0.45 13.86 0.02
CA GLU A 130 0.41 14.29 1.14
C GLU A 130 1.82 13.70 1.08
N SER A 131 1.95 12.39 0.90
CA SER A 131 3.23 11.68 1.01
C SER A 131 3.95 11.58 -0.33
N PHE A 132 3.21 11.53 -1.45
CA PHE A 132 3.75 11.21 -2.77
C PHE A 132 3.62 12.37 -3.78
N GLY A 133 2.92 13.45 -3.42
CA GLY A 133 2.71 14.61 -4.29
C GLY A 133 1.88 14.30 -5.55
N ILE A 134 0.99 13.30 -5.48
CA ILE A 134 0.17 12.81 -6.59
C ILE A 134 -1.29 13.13 -6.33
N LYS A 135 -1.83 14.07 -7.10
CA LYS A 135 -3.25 14.45 -7.01
C LYS A 135 -4.13 13.48 -7.76
N LEU A 136 -5.03 12.82 -7.04
CA LEU A 136 -5.97 11.85 -7.61
C LEU A 136 -7.40 12.16 -7.16
N ASP A 137 -8.32 12.24 -8.11
CA ASP A 137 -9.76 12.41 -7.80
C ASP A 137 -10.32 11.11 -7.22
N LEU A 138 -10.93 11.16 -6.03
CA LEU A 138 -11.56 10.01 -5.41
C LEU A 138 -12.65 9.38 -6.30
N ASN A 139 -13.40 10.20 -7.04
CA ASN A 139 -14.39 9.67 -7.99
C ASN A 139 -13.74 8.92 -9.16
N ALA A 140 -12.50 9.28 -9.55
CA ALA A 140 -11.75 8.54 -10.55
C ALA A 140 -11.39 7.13 -10.06
N VAL A 141 -11.11 6.97 -8.76
CA VAL A 141 -10.87 5.65 -8.15
C VAL A 141 -12.10 4.78 -8.28
N TYR A 142 -13.28 5.28 -7.92
CA TYR A 142 -14.52 4.53 -8.05
C TYR A 142 -14.84 4.17 -9.51
N ARG A 143 -14.75 5.12 -10.44
CA ARG A 143 -14.92 4.84 -11.88
C ARG A 143 -13.90 3.85 -12.43
N MET A 144 -12.70 3.81 -11.86
CA MET A 144 -11.66 2.85 -12.23
C MET A 144 -12.03 1.44 -11.77
N MET A 145 -12.60 1.30 -10.58
CA MET A 145 -13.07 0.00 -10.08
C MET A 145 -14.13 -0.62 -11.00
N ASP A 146 -15.02 0.19 -11.57
CA ASP A 146 -16.02 -0.29 -12.56
C ASP A 146 -15.40 -0.86 -13.84
N LYS A 147 -14.12 -0.57 -14.11
CA LYS A 147 -13.37 -1.11 -15.26
C LYS A 147 -12.61 -2.40 -14.94
N ILE A 148 -12.59 -2.83 -13.69
CA ILE A 148 -12.06 -4.12 -13.28
C ILE A 148 -13.16 -5.17 -13.52
N THR A 149 -13.08 -5.82 -14.68
CA THR A 149 -14.02 -6.87 -15.09
C THR A 149 -13.49 -8.26 -14.73
N ASP A 150 -14.32 -9.29 -14.83
CA ASP A 150 -13.89 -10.69 -14.62
C ASP A 150 -12.70 -11.08 -15.51
N LYS A 151 -12.67 -10.60 -16.76
CA LYS A 151 -11.53 -10.79 -17.67
C LYS A 151 -10.26 -10.11 -17.16
N SER A 152 -10.40 -8.94 -16.54
CA SER A 152 -9.28 -8.24 -15.92
C SER A 152 -8.75 -9.05 -14.73
N ILE A 153 -9.64 -9.62 -13.92
CA ILE A 153 -9.30 -10.45 -12.74
C ILE A 153 -8.61 -11.74 -13.17
N GLU A 154 -9.15 -12.45 -14.16
CA GLU A 154 -8.54 -13.66 -14.72
C GLU A 154 -7.12 -13.39 -15.22
N LYS A 155 -6.93 -12.30 -15.97
CA LYS A 155 -5.61 -11.87 -16.46
C LYS A 155 -4.65 -11.52 -15.33
N LEU A 156 -5.11 -10.86 -14.25
CA LEU A 156 -4.28 -10.60 -13.08
C LEU A 156 -3.82 -11.89 -12.43
N ASN A 157 -4.73 -12.84 -12.23
CA ASN A 157 -4.42 -14.12 -11.62
C ASN A 157 -3.40 -14.90 -12.46
N GLU A 158 -3.56 -14.90 -13.79
CA GLU A 158 -2.60 -15.54 -14.70
C GLU A 158 -1.21 -14.88 -14.62
N LEU A 159 -1.15 -13.54 -14.64
CA LEU A 159 0.11 -12.80 -14.52
C LEU A 159 0.80 -13.09 -13.19
N VAL A 160 0.06 -13.04 -12.08
CA VAL A 160 0.59 -13.33 -10.74
C VAL A 160 1.07 -14.77 -10.67
N TYR A 161 0.29 -15.72 -11.15
CA TYR A 161 0.66 -17.13 -11.18
C TYR A 161 1.97 -17.36 -11.96
N LYS A 162 2.05 -16.82 -13.18
CA LYS A 162 3.22 -16.96 -14.05
C LYS A 162 4.48 -16.34 -13.42
N ASN A 163 4.36 -15.12 -12.90
CA ASN A 163 5.50 -14.43 -12.27
C ASN A 163 5.92 -15.15 -10.99
N THR A 164 4.98 -15.57 -10.14
CA THR A 164 5.28 -16.32 -8.91
C THR A 164 5.95 -17.65 -9.23
N LYS A 165 5.45 -18.39 -10.22
CA LYS A 165 6.01 -19.67 -10.65
C LYS A 165 7.44 -19.54 -11.22
N SER A 166 7.70 -18.46 -11.97
CA SER A 166 9.02 -18.13 -12.50
C SER A 166 10.07 -17.96 -11.39
N LEU A 167 9.70 -17.36 -10.25
CA LEU A 167 10.60 -17.18 -9.10
C LEU A 167 11.12 -18.53 -8.53
N PHE A 168 10.37 -19.61 -8.71
CA PHE A 168 10.69 -20.95 -8.18
C PHE A 168 11.15 -21.93 -9.28
N ARG A 169 11.70 -21.43 -10.39
CA ARG A 169 12.20 -22.26 -11.51
C ARG A 169 11.13 -23.21 -12.05
N ASP A 170 9.89 -22.73 -12.11
CA ASP A 170 8.73 -23.48 -12.57
C ASP A 170 8.36 -24.73 -11.74
N LYS A 171 8.96 -24.89 -10.56
CA LYS A 171 8.70 -26.01 -9.65
C LYS A 171 7.89 -25.57 -8.44
N ILE A 172 6.81 -26.28 -8.15
CA ILE A 172 5.97 -26.07 -6.97
C ILE A 172 6.14 -27.30 -6.08
N ASP A 173 6.73 -27.10 -4.90
CA ASP A 173 6.99 -28.19 -3.96
C ASP A 173 5.85 -28.40 -2.96
N VAL A 174 5.24 -27.31 -2.47
CA VAL A 174 4.17 -27.33 -1.46
C VAL A 174 3.14 -26.25 -1.77
N ILE A 175 1.85 -26.57 -1.60
CA ILE A 175 0.74 -25.63 -1.74
C ILE A 175 -0.01 -25.58 -0.41
N TYR A 176 -0.03 -24.40 0.21
CA TYR A 176 -0.90 -24.11 1.36
C TYR A 176 -2.21 -23.53 0.83
N PHE A 177 -3.34 -24.13 1.19
CA PHE A 177 -4.67 -23.67 0.80
C PHE A 177 -5.58 -23.60 2.02
N ASP A 178 -6.24 -22.46 2.18
CA ASP A 178 -7.28 -22.21 3.18
C ASP A 178 -8.47 -21.52 2.50
N ALA A 179 -9.69 -21.84 2.92
CA ALA A 179 -10.91 -21.31 2.32
C ALA A 179 -11.53 -20.23 3.22
N THR A 180 -11.29 -18.96 2.88
CA THR A 180 -11.87 -17.81 3.60
C THR A 180 -13.07 -17.25 2.85
N THR A 181 -14.22 -17.14 3.52
CA THR A 181 -15.40 -16.47 2.95
C THR A 181 -15.41 -15.00 3.35
N LEU A 182 -15.47 -14.09 2.37
CA LEU A 182 -15.69 -12.66 2.63
C LEU A 182 -17.20 -12.39 2.74
N TYR A 183 -17.67 -11.99 3.92
CA TYR A 183 -19.07 -11.62 4.15
C TYR A 183 -19.22 -10.09 4.10
N PHE A 184 -20.14 -9.61 3.28
CA PHE A 184 -20.52 -8.20 3.20
C PHE A 184 -21.99 -8.03 3.58
N GLU A 185 -22.23 -7.18 4.58
CA GLU A 185 -23.57 -6.72 4.96
C GLU A 185 -23.85 -5.39 4.24
N SER A 186 -24.94 -5.34 3.48
CA SER A 186 -25.46 -4.12 2.87
C SER A 186 -26.82 -3.84 3.50
N PHE A 187 -27.07 -2.59 3.92
CA PHE A 187 -28.36 -2.18 4.50
C PHE A 187 -29.50 -2.14 3.46
N THR A 188 -29.14 -2.22 2.16
CA THR A 188 -30.08 -2.38 1.05
C THR A 188 -30.19 -3.86 0.67
N GLU A 189 -31.41 -4.38 0.65
CA GLU A 189 -31.71 -5.71 0.10
C GLU A 189 -31.28 -5.75 -1.37
N ASP A 190 -30.26 -6.55 -1.65
CA ASP A 190 -29.90 -6.93 -3.00
C ASP A 190 -31.01 -7.83 -3.55
N GLU A 191 -31.46 -7.66 -4.80
CA GLU A 191 -32.49 -8.53 -5.40
C GLU A 191 -32.05 -10.02 -5.44
N PHE A 192 -30.75 -10.29 -5.28
CA PHE A 192 -30.15 -11.63 -5.12
C PHE A 192 -30.10 -12.14 -3.67
N LYS A 193 -30.44 -11.30 -2.69
CA LYS A 193 -30.68 -11.66 -1.29
C LYS A 193 -32.19 -11.59 -1.02
N LYS A 194 -32.98 -12.39 -1.74
CA LYS A 194 -34.30 -12.75 -1.24
C LYS A 194 -34.12 -13.55 0.03
N ASN A 195 -34.63 -13.01 1.14
CA ASN A 195 -34.68 -13.68 2.44
C ASN A 195 -35.35 -15.06 2.28
N GLY A 196 -34.58 -16.12 2.49
CA GLY A 196 -35.06 -17.50 2.58
C GLY A 196 -34.41 -18.47 1.58
N ILE A 197 -33.20 -18.95 1.90
CA ILE A 197 -32.77 -20.36 2.04
C ILE A 197 -31.26 -20.31 2.33
N HIS A 198 -30.92 -20.10 3.59
CA HIS A 198 -29.60 -20.41 4.12
C HIS A 198 -29.74 -21.63 5.01
N THR A 199 -29.71 -22.83 4.40
CA THR A 199 -29.30 -24.05 5.08
C THR A 199 -28.95 -25.10 4.02
N ASN A 200 -27.68 -25.53 4.02
CA ASN A 200 -27.17 -26.75 3.39
C ASN A 200 -27.38 -26.90 1.88
N MET A 201 -26.45 -26.32 1.08
CA MET A 201 -26.11 -26.94 -0.20
C MET A 201 -24.83 -27.76 -0.01
N PRO A 202 -24.91 -29.09 0.21
CA PRO A 202 -23.73 -29.94 0.14
C PRO A 202 -23.18 -29.90 -1.28
N ILE A 203 -21.87 -30.09 -1.40
CA ILE A 203 -21.06 -30.12 -2.63
C ILE A 203 -21.56 -31.19 -3.66
N SER A 204 -22.63 -31.94 -3.36
CA SER A 204 -23.27 -32.92 -4.24
C SER A 204 -23.99 -32.33 -5.45
N GLY A 205 -24.33 -31.04 -5.46
CA GLY A 205 -25.06 -30.40 -6.57
C GLY A 205 -24.25 -30.23 -7.87
N LYS A 206 -22.94 -29.94 -7.76
CA LYS A 206 -22.06 -29.84 -8.94
C LYS A 206 -21.70 -31.20 -9.55
N LEU A 207 -21.77 -32.28 -8.77
CA LEU A 207 -21.47 -33.64 -9.24
C LEU A 207 -22.65 -34.31 -9.96
N LYS A 208 -23.91 -33.92 -9.66
CA LYS A 208 -25.09 -34.47 -10.36
C LYS A 208 -25.12 -34.11 -11.85
N ASN A 209 -24.78 -32.87 -12.21
CA ASN A 209 -24.73 -32.47 -13.62
C ASN A 209 -23.63 -33.18 -14.42
N LEU A 210 -22.54 -33.62 -13.76
CA LEU A 210 -21.45 -34.35 -14.43
C LEU A 210 -21.82 -35.83 -14.68
N LEU A 211 -22.63 -36.43 -13.80
CA LEU A 211 -23.13 -37.81 -13.93
C LEU A 211 -24.30 -37.93 -14.93
N GLU A 212 -25.12 -36.90 -15.11
CA GLU A 212 -26.14 -36.88 -16.18
C GLU A 212 -25.53 -36.67 -17.57
N LEU A 213 -24.42 -35.93 -17.68
CA LEU A 213 -23.71 -35.71 -18.95
C LEU A 213 -22.90 -36.92 -19.44
N GLN A 214 -22.55 -37.88 -18.57
CA GLN A 214 -21.86 -39.12 -18.98
C GLN A 214 -22.80 -40.26 -19.38
N ASN A 215 -24.11 -40.14 -19.14
CA ASN A 215 -25.11 -41.17 -19.48
C ASN A 215 -25.92 -40.84 -20.76
N MET A 216 -25.47 -39.88 -21.57
CA MET A 216 -26.08 -39.52 -22.87
C MET A 216 -25.12 -39.74 -24.07
N THR A 217 -24.32 -40.81 -24.02
CA THR A 217 -23.68 -41.43 -25.20
C THR A 217 -23.73 -42.94 -25.07
#